data_AF-A0A0H4R385-F1
#
_entry.id   AF-A0A0H4R385-F1
#
_cell.length_a   1.000
_cell.length_b   1.000
_cell.length_c   1.000
_cell.angle_alpha   90.00
_cell.angle_beta   90.00
_cell.angle_gamma   90.00
#
_symmetry.space_group_name_H-M   'P 1'
#
loop_
_entity.id
_entity.type
_entity.pdbx_description
1 polymer ?
#
loop_
_entity_poly.entity_id
_entity_poly.type
_entity_poly.pdbx_seq_one_letter_code
_entity_poly.pdbx_strand_id
1 'polypeptide(L)'
;MKKLLTSFFLTLMAVLAIVPFAQIAKADDHNAFNYISNVATPKLTTLYNKDDSNNFTAVKNRSLGAKTNWYTDMWIQSGKETYLRVSTNEWARMSDVVASLKLAASGEPHITGVTVTANPAAIIYDDFGAKTIGRLEKGYAFKADQMGYFNNDTQHTYFRVGTNQWLSNADVNPY
;
A
#
# COMPACT_ATOMS: atom_id res chain seq x y z
N MET A 1 17.50 -59.40 32.23
CA MET A 1 16.83 -58.15 32.67
C MET A 1 16.45 -57.31 31.45
N LYS A 2 15.26 -57.56 30.89
CA LYS A 2 14.57 -56.73 29.89
C LYS A 2 13.06 -56.85 30.16
N LYS A 3 12.37 -55.72 30.05
CA LYS A 3 11.04 -55.38 30.57
C LYS A 3 9.89 -56.00 29.76
N LEU A 4 8.78 -56.35 30.42
CA LEU A 4 7.40 -56.37 29.87
C LEU A 4 6.45 -56.06 31.05
N LEU A 5 5.84 -54.88 31.10
CA LEU A 5 4.49 -54.52 30.60
C LEU A 5 3.35 -54.99 31.52
N THR A 6 2.78 -54.07 32.31
CA THR A 6 1.32 -53.97 32.47
C THR A 6 0.92 -52.56 32.90
N SER A 7 0.01 -51.99 32.12
CA SER A 7 -0.61 -50.67 32.26
C SER A 7 -1.94 -50.81 33.01
N PHE A 8 -2.29 -49.83 33.86
CA PHE A 8 -3.68 -49.53 34.18
C PHE A 8 -3.86 -48.00 34.19
N PHE A 9 -4.57 -47.51 33.18
CA PHE A 9 -4.97 -46.12 32.99
C PHE A 9 -6.17 -45.80 33.88
N LEU A 10 -6.11 -44.69 34.64
CA LEU A 10 -7.27 -44.15 35.36
C LEU A 10 -7.70 -42.81 34.71
N THR A 11 -8.77 -42.94 33.92
CA THR A 11 -9.88 -41.99 33.65
C THR A 11 -9.64 -40.48 33.61
N LEU A 12 -9.52 -39.97 32.38
CA LEU A 12 -10.37 -38.94 31.73
C LEU A 12 -11.27 -38.06 32.63
N MET A 13 -10.88 -36.80 32.84
CA MET A 13 -11.81 -35.69 33.07
C MET A 13 -11.65 -34.68 31.91
N ALA A 14 -12.57 -34.74 30.95
CA ALA A 14 -12.68 -33.74 29.90
C ALA A 14 -13.52 -32.57 30.43
N VAL A 15 -12.88 -31.44 30.74
CA VAL A 15 -13.59 -30.16 30.91
C VAL A 15 -13.61 -29.48 29.55
N LEU A 16 -14.75 -29.56 28.86
CA LEU A 16 -15.07 -28.70 27.72
C LEU A 16 -15.27 -27.27 28.25
N ALA A 17 -14.23 -26.44 28.23
CA ALA A 17 -14.40 -25.00 28.27
C ALA A 17 -14.63 -24.54 26.82
N ILE A 18 -15.90 -24.45 26.42
CA ILE A 18 -16.30 -23.69 25.23
C ILE A 18 -16.08 -22.23 25.60
N VAL A 19 -14.91 -21.69 25.27
CA VAL A 19 -14.72 -20.23 25.27
C VAL A 19 -15.47 -19.73 24.05
N PRO A 20 -16.49 -18.86 24.17
CA PRO A 20 -17.03 -18.20 23.00
C PRO A 20 -15.89 -17.41 22.37
N PHE A 21 -15.52 -17.81 21.15
CA PHE A 21 -14.63 -17.03 20.32
C PHE A 21 -15.34 -15.69 20.10
N ALA A 22 -15.03 -14.70 20.93
CA ALA A 22 -15.37 -13.33 20.64
C ALA A 22 -14.62 -13.04 19.35
N GLN A 23 -15.33 -13.12 18.23
CA GLN A 23 -14.87 -12.60 16.97
C GLN A 23 -14.77 -11.10 17.21
N ILE A 24 -13.58 -10.66 17.63
CA ILE A 24 -13.22 -9.26 17.62
C ILE A 24 -13.30 -8.90 16.14
N ALA A 25 -14.44 -8.34 15.73
CA ALA A 25 -14.49 -7.56 14.52
C ALA A 25 -13.42 -6.49 14.73
N LYS A 26 -12.24 -6.70 14.13
CA LYS A 26 -11.35 -5.58 13.91
C LYS A 26 -12.21 -4.56 13.17
N ALA A 27 -12.37 -3.38 13.77
CA ALA A 27 -12.84 -2.24 13.02
C ALA A 27 -12.07 -2.24 11.69
N ASP A 28 -12.80 -2.21 10.57
CA ASP A 28 -12.23 -2.14 9.24
C ASP A 28 -11.33 -0.91 9.22
N ASP A 29 -10.03 -1.18 9.37
CA ASP A 29 -8.98 -0.18 9.42
C ASP A 29 -8.96 0.41 8.02
N HIS A 30 -9.63 1.56 7.86
CA HIS A 30 -9.94 2.26 6.62
C HIS A 30 -8.97 1.85 5.53
N ASN A 31 -9.39 0.91 4.68
CA ASN A 31 -8.47 0.25 3.76
C ASN A 31 -7.94 1.31 2.78
N ALA A 32 -6.71 1.81 3.02
CA ALA A 32 -6.14 2.98 2.34
C ALA A 32 -6.14 2.84 0.80
N PHE A 33 -6.28 1.60 0.34
CA PHE A 33 -6.42 1.19 -1.03
C PHE A 33 -7.72 1.67 -1.71
N ASN A 34 -8.81 1.90 -0.97
CA ASN A 34 -10.06 2.43 -1.52
C ASN A 34 -9.94 3.89 -2.01
N TYR A 35 -8.87 4.58 -1.61
CA TYR A 35 -8.64 5.98 -1.99
C TYR A 35 -7.55 6.14 -3.06
N ILE A 36 -6.91 5.05 -3.50
CA ILE A 36 -5.93 5.11 -4.57
C ILE A 36 -6.62 5.59 -5.84
N SER A 37 -6.05 6.61 -6.46
CA SER A 37 -6.61 7.27 -7.65
C SER A 37 -5.65 7.26 -8.84
N ASN A 38 -4.34 7.22 -8.60
CA ASN A 38 -3.35 7.21 -9.68
C ASN A 38 -2.26 6.15 -9.47
N VAL A 39 -1.72 5.69 -10.58
CA VAL A 39 -0.66 4.70 -10.72
C VAL A 39 0.42 5.26 -11.65
N ALA A 40 1.64 5.40 -11.16
CA ALA A 40 2.80 5.79 -11.95
C ALA A 40 3.68 4.56 -12.23
N THR A 41 4.20 4.44 -13.45
CA THR A 41 5.00 3.28 -13.88
C THR A 41 6.49 3.62 -13.98
N PRO A 42 7.31 3.40 -12.94
CA PRO A 42 8.74 3.75 -12.98
C PRO A 42 9.52 3.02 -14.09
N LYS A 43 9.02 1.87 -14.52
CA LYS A 43 9.59 0.98 -15.54
C LYS A 43 8.48 0.47 -16.47
N LEU A 44 8.84 -0.28 -17.50
CA LEU A 44 7.88 -1.01 -18.31
C LEU A 44 7.09 -1.97 -17.39
N THR A 45 5.77 -1.80 -17.30
CA THR A 45 4.94 -2.53 -16.34
C THR A 45 4.06 -3.53 -17.07
N THR A 46 4.21 -4.81 -16.69
CA THR A 46 3.38 -5.91 -17.20
C THR A 46 1.92 -5.71 -16.79
N LEU A 47 1.01 -5.92 -17.75
CA LEU A 47 -0.42 -5.97 -17.51
C LEU A 47 -0.88 -7.40 -17.25
N TYR A 48 -1.95 -7.55 -16.47
CA TYR A 48 -2.57 -8.83 -16.16
C TYR A 48 -4.07 -8.78 -16.44
N ASN A 49 -4.64 -9.88 -16.95
CA ASN A 49 -6.08 -10.09 -16.98
C ASN A 49 -6.51 -10.94 -15.79
N LYS A 50 -7.69 -10.66 -15.25
CA LYS A 50 -8.30 -11.45 -14.19
C LYS A 50 -9.34 -12.41 -14.79
N ASP A 51 -9.29 -13.67 -14.39
CA ASP A 51 -10.34 -14.65 -14.71
C ASP A 51 -11.47 -14.65 -13.65
N ASP A 52 -12.48 -15.48 -13.87
CA ASP A 52 -13.63 -15.63 -12.96
C ASP A 52 -13.24 -16.30 -11.63
N SER A 53 -12.09 -16.98 -11.59
CA SER A 53 -11.52 -17.59 -10.38
C SER A 53 -10.56 -16.65 -9.64
N ASN A 54 -10.48 -15.37 -10.02
CA ASN A 54 -9.57 -14.36 -9.47
C ASN A 54 -8.07 -14.68 -9.65
N ASN A 55 -7.72 -15.50 -10.65
CA ASN A 55 -6.34 -15.66 -11.07
C ASN A 55 -5.94 -14.55 -12.04
N PHE A 56 -4.68 -14.14 -11.96
CA PHE A 56 -4.11 -13.10 -12.79
C PHE A 56 -3.13 -13.71 -13.80
N THR A 57 -3.39 -13.51 -15.08
CA THR A 57 -2.52 -13.99 -16.17
C THR A 57 -1.89 -12.82 -16.89
N ALA A 58 -0.57 -12.87 -17.11
CA ALA A 58 0.15 -11.79 -17.80
C ALA A 58 -0.29 -11.65 -19.26
N VAL A 59 -0.57 -10.40 -19.65
CA VAL A 59 -0.79 -9.99 -21.03
C VAL A 59 0.53 -9.97 -21.77
N LYS A 60 0.61 -10.62 -22.94
CA LYS A 60 1.88 -10.81 -23.67
C LYS A 60 2.13 -9.81 -24.79
N ASN A 61 1.09 -9.16 -25.29
CA ASN A 61 1.14 -8.31 -26.49
C ASN A 61 1.08 -6.81 -26.18
N ARG A 62 0.94 -6.42 -24.90
CA ARG A 62 0.98 -5.01 -24.47
C ARG A 62 1.40 -4.89 -23.00
N SER A 63 1.91 -3.72 -22.66
CA SER A 63 2.33 -3.31 -21.32
C SER A 63 2.04 -1.82 -21.14
N LEU A 64 2.14 -1.32 -19.92
CA LEU A 64 2.18 0.12 -19.68
C LEU A 64 3.59 0.62 -19.95
N GLY A 65 3.70 1.71 -20.72
CA GLY A 65 4.97 2.37 -20.99
C GLY A 65 5.65 2.83 -19.70
N ALA A 66 6.98 2.84 -19.68
CA ALA A 66 7.71 3.42 -18.55
C ALA A 66 7.46 4.93 -18.46
N LYS A 67 7.52 5.45 -17.24
CA LYS A 67 7.32 6.85 -16.87
C LYS A 67 5.98 7.42 -17.33
N THR A 68 4.91 6.65 -17.18
CA THR A 68 3.55 7.08 -17.50
C THR A 68 2.66 7.04 -16.27
N ASN A 69 1.66 7.93 -16.24
CA ASN A 69 0.69 8.03 -15.17
C ASN A 69 -0.67 7.53 -15.66
N TRP A 70 -1.35 6.75 -14.83
CA TRP A 70 -2.63 6.09 -15.14
C TRP A 70 -3.61 6.29 -14.01
N TYR A 71 -4.90 6.38 -14.34
CA TYR A 71 -5.95 6.32 -13.33
C TYR A 71 -6.19 4.86 -12.91
N THR A 72 -6.52 4.68 -11.64
CA THR A 72 -7.02 3.43 -11.11
C THR A 72 -8.31 3.68 -10.36
N ASP A 73 -9.22 2.72 -10.44
CA ASP A 73 -10.54 2.79 -9.81
C ASP A 73 -10.83 1.60 -8.91
N MET A 74 -10.01 0.55 -9.00
CA MET A 74 -10.19 -0.68 -8.25
C MET A 74 -8.85 -1.32 -7.90
N TRP A 75 -8.85 -2.03 -6.77
CA TRP A 75 -7.75 -2.88 -6.37
C TRP A 75 -8.29 -4.26 -5.98
N ILE A 76 -7.45 -5.29 -6.12
CA ILE A 76 -7.73 -6.65 -5.69
C ILE A 76 -6.48 -7.25 -5.07
N GLN A 77 -6.61 -7.82 -3.88
CA GLN A 77 -5.59 -8.68 -3.28
C GLN A 77 -5.81 -10.13 -3.73
N SER A 78 -4.77 -10.74 -4.30
CA SER A 78 -4.74 -12.15 -4.69
C SER A 78 -3.51 -12.80 -4.04
N GLY A 79 -3.76 -13.52 -2.94
CA GLY A 79 -2.69 -14.02 -2.07
C GLY A 79 -1.91 -12.88 -1.41
N LYS A 80 -0.60 -12.82 -1.65
CA LYS A 80 0.29 -11.76 -1.14
C LYS A 80 0.44 -10.58 -2.09
N GLU A 81 -0.09 -10.69 -3.30
CA GLU A 81 0.03 -9.66 -4.33
C GLU A 81 -1.22 -8.78 -4.34
N THR A 82 -1.01 -7.49 -4.58
CA THR A 82 -2.10 -6.54 -4.84
C THR A 82 -2.03 -6.08 -6.29
N TYR A 83 -3.19 -6.03 -6.94
CA TYR A 83 -3.34 -5.60 -8.33
C TYR A 83 -4.25 -4.37 -8.39
N LEU A 84 -3.88 -3.39 -9.21
CA LEU A 84 -4.59 -2.13 -9.43
C LEU A 84 -5.14 -2.10 -10.86
N ARG A 85 -6.43 -1.81 -11.03
CA ARG A 85 -7.05 -1.80 -12.35
C ARG A 85 -6.74 -0.50 -13.07
N VAL A 86 -6.22 -0.60 -14.28
CA VAL A 86 -5.85 0.57 -15.11
C VAL A 86 -6.70 0.68 -16.39
N SER A 87 -7.46 -0.35 -16.72
CA SER A 87 -8.37 -0.43 -17.88
C SER A 87 -9.32 -1.63 -17.72
N THR A 88 -10.29 -1.79 -18.62
CA THR A 88 -11.27 -2.88 -18.56
C THR A 88 -10.57 -4.25 -18.57
N ASN A 89 -10.67 -4.95 -17.44
CA ASN A 89 -9.97 -6.21 -17.16
C ASN A 89 -8.44 -6.16 -17.36
N GLU A 90 -7.81 -5.00 -17.21
CA GLU A 90 -6.36 -4.85 -17.27
C GLU A 90 -5.84 -4.30 -15.95
N TRP A 91 -4.91 -5.03 -15.36
CA TRP A 91 -4.43 -4.80 -14.00
C TRP A 91 -2.92 -4.69 -13.98
N ALA A 92 -2.39 -3.72 -13.24
CA ALA A 92 -0.98 -3.62 -12.91
C ALA A 92 -0.73 -4.20 -11.51
N ARG A 93 0.39 -4.89 -11.33
CA ARG A 93 0.80 -5.34 -10.00
C ARG A 93 1.31 -4.15 -9.20
N MET A 94 0.82 -3.97 -7.97
CA MET A 94 1.19 -2.83 -7.12
C MET A 94 2.69 -2.79 -6.80
N SER A 95 3.36 -3.94 -6.74
CA SER A 95 4.81 -4.00 -6.52
C SER A 95 5.66 -3.53 -7.70
N ASP A 96 5.06 -3.34 -8.88
CA ASP A 96 5.72 -2.84 -10.08
C ASP A 96 5.42 -1.36 -10.37
N VAL A 97 4.66 -0.69 -9.50
CA VAL A 97 4.18 0.69 -9.70
C VAL A 97 4.30 1.53 -8.44
N VAL A 98 4.10 2.83 -8.60
CA VAL A 98 3.91 3.79 -7.52
C VAL A 98 2.42 4.15 -7.48
N ALA A 99 1.77 3.95 -6.34
CA ALA A 99 0.35 4.26 -6.17
C ALA A 99 0.19 5.56 -5.37
N SER A 100 -0.80 6.39 -5.73
CA SER A 100 -1.13 7.58 -4.95
C SER A 100 -2.64 7.69 -4.70
N LEU A 101 -2.97 8.11 -3.49
CA LEU A 101 -4.32 8.43 -3.07
C LEU A 101 -4.53 9.94 -3.04
N LYS A 102 -5.77 10.35 -3.30
CA LYS A 102 -6.18 11.74 -3.16
C LYS A 102 -6.51 11.99 -1.70
N LEU A 103 -5.87 12.99 -1.09
CA LEU A 103 -6.23 13.42 0.26
C LEU A 103 -7.56 14.16 0.19
N ALA A 104 -8.49 13.80 1.07
CA ALA A 104 -9.81 14.41 1.08
C ALA A 104 -9.72 15.83 1.63
N ALA A 105 -10.38 16.78 0.97
CA ALA A 105 -10.55 18.14 1.51
C ALA A 105 -11.37 18.14 2.82
N SER A 106 -12.20 17.09 3.00
CA SER A 106 -13.02 16.81 4.17
C SER A 106 -13.24 15.29 4.29
N GLY A 107 -13.03 14.71 5.46
CA GLY A 107 -13.05 13.25 5.70
C GLY A 107 -11.65 12.64 5.87
N GLU A 108 -11.59 11.39 6.31
CA GLU A 108 -10.32 10.70 6.61
C GLU A 108 -9.65 10.10 5.36
N PRO A 109 -8.30 10.17 5.22
CA PRO A 109 -7.36 10.88 6.10
C PRO A 109 -7.38 12.39 5.85
N HIS A 110 -7.63 13.17 6.90
CA HIS A 110 -7.65 14.64 6.82
C HIS A 110 -6.28 15.22 7.16
N ILE A 111 -5.69 15.96 6.22
CA ILE A 111 -4.45 16.72 6.44
C ILE A 111 -4.71 18.15 5.98
N THR A 112 -4.57 19.11 6.89
CA THR A 112 -4.78 20.54 6.62
C THR A 112 -3.53 21.20 6.07
N GLY A 113 -2.36 20.68 6.44
CA GLY A 113 -1.07 21.10 5.93
C GLY A 113 0.06 20.16 6.32
N VAL A 114 1.23 20.42 5.75
CA VAL A 114 2.47 19.68 5.99
C VAL A 114 3.59 20.69 6.17
N THR A 115 4.41 20.50 7.21
CA THR A 115 5.60 21.33 7.47
C THR A 115 6.85 20.48 7.37
N VAL A 116 7.88 20.96 6.67
CA VAL A 116 9.18 20.29 6.58
C VAL A 116 9.93 20.37 7.91
N THR A 117 10.38 19.21 8.40
CA THR A 117 11.10 19.08 9.68
C THR A 117 12.56 18.71 9.51
N ALA A 118 12.93 18.13 8.36
CA ALA A 118 14.27 17.64 8.08
C ALA A 118 15.37 18.71 8.25
N ASN A 119 16.52 18.29 8.79
CA ASN A 119 17.74 19.07 8.85
C ASN A 119 18.95 18.14 8.57
N PRO A 120 19.67 18.29 7.46
CA PRO A 120 19.55 19.34 6.43
C PRO A 120 18.24 19.22 5.60
N ALA A 121 18.04 20.13 4.66
CA ALA A 121 16.85 20.20 3.78
C ALA A 121 16.38 18.83 3.26
N ALA A 122 15.05 18.63 3.24
CA ALA A 122 14.39 17.41 2.78
C ALA A 122 14.64 17.14 1.29
N ILE A 123 14.72 15.87 0.90
CA ILE A 123 14.93 15.48 -0.51
C ILE A 123 13.58 15.44 -1.23
N ILE A 124 13.51 16.02 -2.44
CA ILE A 124 12.35 15.93 -3.31
C ILE A 124 12.45 14.68 -4.20
N TYR A 125 11.38 13.90 -4.25
CA TYR A 125 11.20 12.73 -5.11
C TYR A 125 10.26 13.04 -6.28
N ASP A 126 10.42 12.35 -7.41
CA ASP A 126 9.51 12.43 -8.55
C ASP A 126 8.30 11.47 -8.44
N ASP A 127 7.36 11.54 -9.38
CA ASP A 127 6.16 10.67 -9.43
C ASP A 127 6.50 9.17 -9.52
N PHE A 128 7.74 8.85 -9.91
CA PHE A 128 8.23 7.49 -10.10
C PHE A 128 9.06 6.99 -8.90
N GLY A 129 9.15 7.80 -7.83
CA GLY A 129 9.88 7.48 -6.61
C GLY A 129 11.40 7.68 -6.72
N ALA A 130 11.89 8.31 -7.78
CA ALA A 130 13.31 8.63 -7.90
C ALA A 130 13.65 9.92 -7.15
N LYS A 131 14.81 9.93 -6.49
CA LYS A 131 15.35 11.15 -5.85
C LYS A 131 15.73 12.17 -6.92
N THR A 132 15.32 13.41 -6.72
CA THR A 132 15.74 14.54 -7.55
C THR A 132 16.91 15.29 -6.88
N ILE A 133 17.49 16.26 -7.60
CA ILE A 133 18.47 17.20 -7.02
C ILE A 133 17.81 18.29 -6.15
N GLY A 134 16.48 18.41 -6.21
CA GLY A 134 15.73 19.43 -5.48
C GLY A 134 15.69 19.12 -3.98
N ARG A 135 15.73 20.18 -3.17
CA ARG A 135 15.58 20.10 -1.73
C ARG A 135 14.61 21.15 -1.21
N LEU A 136 13.98 20.87 -0.07
CA LEU A 136 13.09 21.81 0.60
C LEU A 136 13.56 22.06 2.03
N GLU A 137 13.73 23.33 2.37
CA GLU A 137 14.29 23.75 3.65
C GLU A 137 13.34 23.53 4.82
N LYS A 138 13.91 23.34 6.02
CA LYS A 138 13.17 23.21 7.26
C LYS A 138 12.24 24.41 7.48
N GLY A 139 11.02 24.13 7.95
CA GLY A 139 10.01 25.14 8.27
C GLY A 139 9.14 25.57 7.08
N TYR A 140 9.46 25.15 5.86
CA TYR A 140 8.55 25.34 4.74
C TYR A 140 7.23 24.59 4.98
N ALA A 141 6.10 25.24 4.76
CA ALA A 141 4.76 24.68 4.95
C ALA A 141 3.97 24.71 3.65
N PHE A 142 3.23 23.63 3.37
CA PHE A 142 2.41 23.49 2.17
C PHE A 142 1.15 22.67 2.42
N LYS A 143 0.18 22.77 1.51
CA LYS A 143 -0.98 21.89 1.49
C LYS A 143 -0.70 20.71 0.58
N ALA A 144 -0.66 19.51 1.16
CA ALA A 144 -0.59 18.29 0.38
C ALA A 144 -1.99 17.90 -0.11
N ASP A 145 -2.10 17.56 -1.38
CA ASP A 145 -3.37 17.11 -1.98
C ASP A 145 -3.35 15.61 -2.33
N GLN A 146 -2.19 14.97 -2.26
CA GLN A 146 -2.02 13.54 -2.47
C GLN A 146 -1.00 12.95 -1.50
N MET A 147 -1.20 11.66 -1.23
CA MET A 147 -0.26 10.81 -0.52
C MET A 147 0.14 9.62 -1.40
N GLY A 148 1.43 9.33 -1.50
CA GLY A 148 2.00 8.29 -2.35
C GLY A 148 2.58 7.13 -1.53
N TYR A 149 2.49 5.92 -2.08
CA TYR A 149 3.16 4.71 -1.61
C TYR A 149 4.19 4.30 -2.65
N PHE A 150 5.46 4.46 -2.30
CA PHE A 150 6.55 4.19 -3.22
C PHE A 150 7.16 2.82 -2.92
N ASN A 151 7.59 2.11 -3.98
CA ASN A 151 8.29 0.82 -3.86
C ASN A 151 7.59 -0.23 -3.00
N ASN A 152 6.27 -0.42 -3.14
CA ASN A 152 5.46 -1.34 -2.32
C ASN A 152 5.52 -1.13 -0.80
N ASP A 153 6.08 -0.01 -0.36
CA ASP A 153 6.22 0.32 1.04
C ASP A 153 4.99 1.09 1.51
N THR A 154 4.04 0.36 2.11
CA THR A 154 2.86 0.98 2.73
C THR A 154 3.18 1.67 4.05
N GLN A 155 4.39 1.51 4.59
CA GLN A 155 4.80 2.11 5.87
C GLN A 155 5.45 3.49 5.68
N HIS A 156 6.09 3.72 4.53
CA HIS A 156 6.66 5.03 4.18
C HIS A 156 5.78 5.73 3.16
N THR A 157 5.02 6.71 3.64
CA THR A 157 4.18 7.55 2.80
C THR A 157 4.94 8.79 2.34
N TYR A 158 4.50 9.34 1.20
CA TYR A 158 5.06 10.55 0.63
C TYR A 158 3.96 11.57 0.42
N PHE A 159 4.24 12.85 0.66
CA PHE A 159 3.29 13.94 0.48
C PHE A 159 3.63 14.76 -0.75
N ARG A 160 2.65 14.98 -1.62
CA ARG A 160 2.84 15.80 -2.81
C ARG A 160 2.95 17.26 -2.44
N VAL A 161 4.03 17.91 -2.87
CA VAL A 161 4.29 19.35 -2.68
C VAL A 161 4.16 20.14 -3.98
N GLY A 162 4.18 19.46 -5.12
CA GLY A 162 4.01 20.04 -6.44
C GLY A 162 3.86 18.99 -7.53
N THR A 163 3.72 19.41 -8.78
CA THR A 163 3.72 18.49 -9.93
C THR A 163 5.04 17.73 -9.98
N ASN A 164 4.99 16.39 -9.97
CA ASN A 164 6.17 15.54 -9.99
C ASN A 164 7.15 15.81 -8.82
N GLN A 165 6.61 16.18 -7.65
CA GLN A 165 7.40 16.54 -6.47
C GLN A 165 6.75 16.02 -5.19
N TRP A 166 7.50 15.19 -4.47
CA TRP A 166 7.05 14.49 -3.27
C TRP A 166 8.10 14.55 -2.17
N LEU A 167 7.66 14.60 -0.92
CA LEU A 167 8.52 14.54 0.26
C LEU A 167 8.18 13.31 1.11
N SER A 168 9.20 12.66 1.66
CA SER A 168 9.02 11.53 2.58
C SER A 168 8.34 11.97 3.87
N ASN A 169 7.45 11.13 4.42
CA ASN A 169 6.85 11.33 5.74
C ASN A 169 7.89 11.43 6.87
N ALA A 170 9.09 10.86 6.69
CA ALA A 170 10.18 10.97 7.66
C ALA A 170 10.78 12.39 7.76
N ASP A 171 10.59 13.20 6.72
CA ASP A 171 11.19 14.54 6.58
C ASP A 171 10.19 15.68 6.88
N VAL A 172 8.95 15.34 7.20
CA VAL A 172 7.86 16.30 7.37
C VAL A 172 6.96 15.95 8.57
N ASN A 173 6.15 16.92 8.99
CA ASN A 173 5.09 16.74 9.97
C ASN A 173 3.75 17.18 9.36
N PRO A 174 2.82 16.26 9.05
CA PRO A 174 1.45 16.61 8.68
C PRO A 174 0.65 17.08 9.91
N TYR A 175 -0.32 17.97 9.72
CA TYR A 175 -1.20 18.51 10.77
C TYR A 175 -2.60 18.86 10.25
#